data_AF-A0A258AY09-F1
#
_entry.id   AF-A0A258AY09-F1
#
_cell.length_a   1.000
_cell.length_b   1.000
_cell.length_c   1.000
_cell.angle_alpha   90.00
_cell.angle_beta   90.00
_cell.angle_gamma   90.00
#
_symmetry.space_group_name_H-M   'P 1'
#
loop_
_entity.id
_entity.type
_entity.pdbx_description
1 polymer ?
#
loop_
_entity_poly.entity_id
_entity_poly.type
_entity_poly.pdbx_seq_one_letter_code
_entity_poly.pdbx_strand_id
1 'polypeptide(L)'
;MSKTLPPTSPPALDDDNEAENALLFARCSQAAADAAAMAPPSGTQKDNPLAPSTTPSNLRRSHLTYRHLVISLSTSILIGLILLMVGRSFYFNHIEPRLSGAAAPAAVPGTSASAEAALKEELAKSAEQITALQKQVDVMRREQLLIQQNTRESLESISTTLKNPQLVPPPVSPVVGQPGIPRMADVKPEISPTQQEFIILKERNRLTQYADEAIATGNRRPLEVLVEYMRDPQLPHLHDAAQAEFMRAVRAVQILQREEPGYHLPVAELFKDSSIRDDADVPPEALLKLLADYQQPWEVRVRVCFLLLGSTLPETNAQLIKSIKEDPSLDVAKHAQLALEQRIKKRFRIFDIPAIEEWFKSQEK
;
A
#
# COMPACT_ATOMS: atom_id res chain seq x y z
N MET A 1 -36.34 -51.77 -36.67
CA MET A 1 -37.10 -50.50 -36.54
C MET A 1 -36.44 -49.66 -35.46
N SER A 2 -35.93 -48.50 -35.86
CA SER A 2 -35.05 -47.59 -35.13
C SER A 2 -35.72 -47.00 -33.87
N LYS A 3 -34.95 -46.84 -32.79
CA LYS A 3 -35.29 -45.90 -31.71
C LYS A 3 -34.11 -44.95 -31.48
N THR A 4 -34.42 -43.68 -31.71
CA THR A 4 -33.61 -42.47 -31.63
C THR A 4 -33.29 -42.09 -30.18
N LEU A 5 -32.04 -41.66 -29.95
CA LEU A 5 -31.56 -40.96 -28.76
C LEU A 5 -32.01 -39.47 -28.78
N PRO A 6 -32.26 -38.84 -27.62
CA PRO A 6 -32.19 -37.39 -27.47
C PRO A 6 -30.83 -36.92 -26.88
N PRO A 7 -30.42 -35.66 -27.10
CA PRO A 7 -29.08 -35.16 -26.81
C PRO A 7 -28.90 -34.61 -25.38
N THR A 8 -27.65 -34.65 -24.95
CA THR A 8 -27.06 -34.17 -23.69
C THR A 8 -27.12 -32.64 -23.55
N SER A 9 -27.56 -32.13 -22.40
CA SER A 9 -27.37 -30.73 -21.97
C SER A 9 -26.07 -30.57 -21.17
N PRO A 10 -25.32 -29.45 -21.29
CA PRO A 10 -24.16 -29.17 -20.45
C PRO A 10 -24.56 -28.65 -19.04
N PRO A 11 -23.67 -28.73 -18.03
CA PRO A 11 -23.98 -28.35 -16.66
C PRO A 11 -24.06 -26.83 -16.48
N ALA A 12 -24.96 -26.41 -15.57
CA ALA A 12 -25.11 -25.02 -15.13
C ALA A 12 -23.82 -24.53 -14.43
N LEU A 13 -23.42 -23.30 -14.74
CA LEU A 13 -22.39 -22.56 -14.01
C LEU A 13 -23.06 -21.85 -12.81
N ASP A 14 -22.44 -21.98 -11.65
CA ASP A 14 -22.89 -21.44 -10.37
C ASP A 14 -22.75 -19.90 -10.32
N ASP A 15 -23.81 -19.16 -10.68
CA ASP A 15 -23.90 -17.69 -10.53
C ASP A 15 -24.06 -17.24 -9.06
N ASP A 16 -24.37 -18.16 -8.13
CA ASP A 16 -24.66 -17.83 -6.73
C ASP A 16 -23.40 -17.43 -5.93
N ASN A 17 -22.21 -17.83 -6.39
CA ASN A 17 -20.95 -17.50 -5.71
C ASN A 17 -20.52 -16.04 -5.88
N GLU A 18 -20.91 -15.36 -6.96
CA GLU A 18 -20.48 -13.97 -7.20
C GLU A 18 -21.27 -12.97 -6.33
N ALA A 19 -22.55 -13.25 -6.10
CA ALA A 19 -23.42 -12.46 -5.24
C ALA A 19 -23.05 -12.56 -3.74
N GLU A 20 -22.70 -13.75 -3.26
CA GLU A 20 -22.21 -13.93 -1.87
C GLU A 20 -20.86 -13.25 -1.65
N ASN A 21 -19.97 -13.29 -2.65
CA ASN A 21 -18.67 -12.61 -2.60
C ASN A 21 -18.81 -11.08 -2.55
N ALA A 22 -19.81 -10.50 -3.22
CA ALA A 22 -20.11 -9.07 -3.17
C ALA A 22 -20.67 -8.64 -1.79
N LEU A 23 -21.54 -9.47 -1.18
CA LEU A 23 -22.13 -9.21 0.14
C LEU A 23 -21.12 -9.31 1.29
N LEU A 24 -20.10 -10.16 1.16
CA LEU A 24 -19.06 -10.30 2.18
C LEU A 24 -18.04 -9.15 2.16
N PHE A 25 -17.73 -8.61 0.97
CA PHE A 25 -16.94 -7.38 0.83
C PHE A 25 -17.61 -6.19 1.51
N ALA A 26 -18.94 -6.10 1.43
CA ALA A 26 -19.73 -5.08 2.13
C ALA A 26 -19.68 -5.23 3.66
N ARG A 27 -19.56 -6.45 4.20
CA ARG A 27 -19.46 -6.66 5.66
C ARG A 27 -18.09 -6.29 6.23
N CYS A 28 -17.01 -6.57 5.50
CA CYS A 28 -15.66 -6.15 5.89
C CYS A 28 -15.45 -4.63 5.77
N SER A 29 -16.18 -3.94 4.88
CA SER A 29 -16.15 -2.48 4.77
C SER A 29 -16.97 -1.78 5.86
N GLN A 30 -18.09 -2.37 6.29
CA GLN A 30 -18.92 -1.85 7.39
C GLN A 30 -18.17 -1.82 8.72
N ALA A 31 -17.45 -2.90 9.07
CA ALA A 31 -16.68 -2.98 10.32
C ALA A 31 -15.52 -1.96 10.40
N ALA A 32 -15.03 -1.50 9.24
CA ALA A 32 -14.04 -0.42 9.16
C ALA A 32 -14.68 0.98 9.19
N ALA A 33 -15.94 1.12 8.78
CA ALA A 33 -16.69 2.38 8.80
C ALA A 33 -17.11 2.76 10.23
N ASP A 34 -17.47 1.78 11.07
CA ASP A 34 -17.84 2.02 12.47
C ASP A 34 -16.65 2.55 13.30
N ALA A 35 -15.42 2.19 12.94
CA ALA A 35 -14.20 2.73 13.56
C ALA A 35 -13.87 4.17 13.11
N ALA A 36 -14.37 4.62 11.95
CA ALA A 36 -14.14 5.96 11.42
C ALA A 36 -15.22 6.99 11.83
N ALA A 37 -16.42 6.52 12.21
CA ALA A 37 -17.54 7.37 12.64
C ALA A 37 -17.35 7.99 14.04
N MET A 38 -16.30 7.62 14.78
CA MET A 38 -15.98 8.15 16.12
C MET A 38 -15.19 9.48 16.13
N ALA A 39 -14.93 10.10 14.98
CA ALA A 39 -14.26 11.41 14.90
C ALA A 39 -15.29 12.56 14.78
N PRO A 40 -15.18 13.65 15.60
CA PRO A 40 -16.17 14.72 15.58
C PRO A 40 -16.02 15.65 14.36
N PRO A 41 -17.13 16.07 13.72
CA PRO A 41 -17.10 16.97 12.57
C PRO A 41 -17.07 18.45 12.99
N SER A 42 -16.23 19.25 12.34
CA SER A 42 -16.19 20.71 12.50
C SER A 42 -16.59 21.41 11.19
N GLY A 43 -17.47 22.41 11.31
CA GLY A 43 -17.56 23.53 10.37
C GLY A 43 -18.82 23.62 9.50
N THR A 44 -19.88 24.19 10.06
CA THR A 44 -21.07 24.75 9.38
C THR A 44 -20.77 26.04 8.60
N GLN A 45 -21.36 26.25 7.41
CA GLN A 45 -21.65 27.60 6.90
C GLN A 45 -22.91 27.63 6.00
N LYS A 46 -23.83 28.55 6.33
CA LYS A 46 -25.20 28.82 5.81
C LYS A 46 -25.25 29.62 4.50
N ASP A 47 -26.28 29.32 3.67
CA ASP A 47 -27.31 30.13 2.94
C ASP A 47 -26.91 31.53 2.38
N ASN A 48 -27.32 32.06 1.21
CA ASN A 48 -28.52 31.90 0.35
C ASN A 48 -28.32 32.69 -1.02
N PRO A 49 -29.29 32.82 -1.97
CA PRO A 49 -29.09 32.97 -3.42
C PRO A 49 -29.66 34.27 -4.08
N LEU A 50 -29.34 34.49 -5.39
CA LEU A 50 -30.11 35.11 -6.51
C LEU A 50 -29.23 35.90 -7.53
N ALA A 51 -29.13 35.36 -8.76
CA ALA A 51 -29.03 35.89 -10.15
C ALA A 51 -28.51 37.32 -10.52
N PRO A 52 -28.18 37.67 -11.80
CA PRO A 52 -28.17 36.90 -13.07
C PRO A 52 -26.85 37.00 -13.90
N SER A 53 -26.85 36.29 -15.03
CA SER A 53 -25.80 36.08 -16.03
C SER A 53 -25.16 37.33 -16.66
N THR A 54 -23.83 37.38 -16.66
CA THR A 54 -23.00 38.02 -17.69
C THR A 54 -21.77 37.16 -17.93
N THR A 55 -21.56 36.79 -19.18
CA THR A 55 -20.45 35.97 -19.69
C THR A 55 -19.10 36.70 -19.50
N PRO A 56 -18.08 36.09 -18.88
CA PRO A 56 -16.71 36.55 -19.06
C PRO A 56 -15.93 35.60 -19.97
N SER A 57 -15.20 36.22 -20.89
CA SER A 57 -14.15 35.65 -21.71
C SER A 57 -13.10 34.89 -20.89
N ASN A 58 -12.51 33.88 -21.53
CA ASN A 58 -11.46 32.99 -21.01
C ASN A 58 -10.28 33.73 -20.37
N LEU A 59 -10.38 34.01 -19.07
CA LEU A 59 -9.26 34.33 -18.19
C LEU A 59 -9.17 33.19 -17.18
N ARG A 60 -8.19 32.30 -17.35
CA ARG A 60 -7.81 31.28 -16.35
C ARG A 60 -7.57 31.99 -15.01
N ARG A 61 -8.56 31.95 -14.11
CA ARG A 61 -8.45 32.42 -12.74
C ARG A 61 -7.50 31.51 -11.95
N SER A 62 -6.23 31.92 -11.82
CA SER A 62 -5.22 31.37 -10.91
C SER A 62 -5.45 31.73 -9.43
N HIS A 63 -6.71 31.97 -9.04
CA HIS A 63 -7.05 32.46 -7.70
C HIS A 63 -6.89 31.38 -6.62
N LEU A 64 -6.99 30.10 -7.00
CA LEU A 64 -6.86 28.97 -6.08
C LEU A 64 -5.38 28.70 -5.75
N THR A 65 -4.50 28.70 -6.75
CA THR A 65 -3.05 28.52 -6.57
C THR A 65 -2.42 29.69 -5.82
N TYR A 66 -2.85 30.93 -6.10
CA TYR A 66 -2.39 32.10 -5.34
C TYR A 66 -2.80 32.03 -3.86
N ARG A 67 -4.04 31.61 -3.56
CA ARG A 67 -4.51 31.43 -2.17
C ARG A 67 -3.72 30.35 -1.43
N HIS A 68 -3.47 29.20 -2.05
CA HIS A 68 -2.67 28.15 -1.41
C HIS A 68 -1.21 28.57 -1.22
N LEU A 69 -0.63 29.34 -2.14
CA LEU A 69 0.72 29.87 -2.00
C LEU A 69 0.81 30.89 -0.86
N VAL A 70 -0.15 31.81 -0.73
CA VAL A 70 -0.18 32.78 0.38
C VAL A 70 -0.39 32.10 1.73
N ILE A 71 -1.25 31.07 1.79
CA ILE A 71 -1.46 30.29 3.03
C ILE A 71 -0.18 29.52 3.38
N SER A 72 0.44 28.82 2.42
CA SER A 72 1.68 28.07 2.65
C SER A 72 2.85 28.96 3.06
N LEU A 73 2.97 30.17 2.48
CA LEU A 73 4.03 31.10 2.82
C LEU A 73 3.81 31.68 4.22
N SER A 74 2.58 32.05 4.57
CA SER A 74 2.26 32.60 5.89
C SER A 74 2.41 31.55 7.00
N THR A 75 2.02 30.30 6.77
CA THR A 75 2.24 29.22 7.75
C THR A 75 3.71 28.88 7.92
N SER A 76 4.51 28.86 6.84
CA SER A 76 5.94 28.61 6.92
C SER A 76 6.68 29.72 7.69
N ILE A 77 6.30 30.99 7.51
CA ILE A 77 6.88 32.11 8.26
C ILE A 77 6.51 32.02 9.74
N LEU A 78 5.26 31.67 10.06
CA LEU A 78 4.81 31.51 11.44
C LEU A 78 5.57 30.37 12.14
N ILE A 79 5.70 29.21 11.49
CA ILE A 79 6.46 28.07 12.04
C ILE A 79 7.93 28.44 12.21
N GLY A 80 8.54 29.13 11.25
CA GLY A 80 9.92 29.61 11.34
C GLY A 80 10.13 30.57 12.52
N LEU A 81 9.19 31.49 12.76
CA LEU A 81 9.23 32.40 13.91
C LEU A 81 9.07 31.65 15.24
N ILE A 82 8.20 30.65 15.30
CA ILE A 82 8.03 29.81 16.50
C ILE A 82 9.32 29.04 16.79
N LEU A 83 9.94 28.42 15.78
CA LEU A 83 11.21 27.71 15.94
C LEU A 83 12.34 28.64 16.37
N LEU A 84 12.40 29.87 15.84
CA LEU A 84 13.36 30.89 16.28
C LEU A 84 13.11 31.33 17.72
N MET A 85 11.85 31.51 18.13
CA MET A 85 11.48 31.84 19.51
C MET A 85 11.85 30.72 20.48
N VAL A 86 11.55 29.47 20.14
CA VAL A 86 11.90 28.28 20.93
C VAL A 86 13.42 28.11 21.00
N GLY A 87 14.12 28.22 19.88
CA GLY A 87 15.58 28.15 19.83
C GLY A 87 16.25 29.25 20.64
N ARG A 88 15.72 30.48 20.57
CA ARG A 88 16.18 31.61 21.39
C ARG A 88 15.92 31.34 22.87
N SER A 89 14.72 30.92 23.25
CA SER A 89 14.40 30.60 24.64
C SER A 89 15.28 29.47 25.18
N PHE A 90 15.52 28.43 24.40
CA PHE A 90 16.43 27.33 24.76
C PHE A 90 17.87 27.83 24.92
N TYR A 91 18.34 28.70 24.03
CA TYR A 91 19.67 29.30 24.13
C TYR A 91 19.84 30.09 25.43
N PHE A 92 18.91 31.00 25.74
CA PHE A 92 18.95 31.83 26.96
C PHE A 92 18.80 31.01 28.25
N ASN A 93 17.96 29.96 28.24
CA ASN A 93 17.68 29.18 29.45
C ASN A 93 18.68 28.06 29.72
N HIS A 94 19.28 27.47 28.70
CA HIS A 94 20.12 26.27 28.86
C HIS A 94 21.57 26.44 28.39
N ILE A 95 21.84 27.30 27.41
CA ILE A 95 23.17 27.43 26.79
C ILE A 95 23.92 28.63 27.37
N GLU A 96 23.30 29.80 27.44
CA GLU A 96 23.90 31.01 27.98
C GLU A 96 24.37 30.86 29.44
N PRO A 97 23.64 30.19 30.36
CA PRO A 97 24.11 29.99 31.73
C PRO A 97 25.37 29.11 31.81
N ARG A 98 25.52 28.19 30.85
CA ARG A 98 26.69 27.29 30.76
C ARG A 98 27.90 27.99 30.14
N LEU A 99 27.68 28.92 29.20
CA LEU A 99 28.74 29.70 28.57
C LEU A 99 29.19 30.88 29.44
N SER A 100 28.26 31.57 30.11
CA SER A 100 28.57 32.64 31.06
C SER A 100 29.22 32.11 32.34
N GLY A 101 28.91 30.86 32.74
CA GLY A 101 29.66 30.14 33.78
C GLY A 101 31.10 29.74 33.37
N ALA A 102 31.39 29.67 32.07
CA ALA A 102 32.71 29.31 31.54
C ALA A 102 33.59 30.52 31.16
N ALA A 103 33.04 31.75 31.19
CA ALA A 103 33.69 32.96 30.67
C ALA A 103 34.03 34.02 31.73
N ALA A 104 34.16 33.64 33.01
CA ALA A 104 34.73 34.51 34.04
C ALA A 104 36.19 34.12 34.33
N PRO A 105 37.19 35.02 34.13
CA PRO A 105 38.55 34.76 34.58
C PRO A 105 38.62 34.86 36.12
N ALA A 106 39.48 34.01 36.67
CA ALA A 106 39.63 33.74 38.10
C ALA A 106 39.73 34.98 39.00
N ALA A 107 38.92 34.99 40.06
CA ALA A 107 39.29 35.55 41.35
C ALA A 107 39.07 34.47 42.42
N VAL A 108 40.15 33.87 42.88
CA VAL A 108 40.17 33.00 44.07
C VAL A 108 40.10 33.94 45.28
N PRO A 109 39.30 33.63 46.31
CA PRO A 109 39.89 32.89 47.42
C PRO A 109 38.94 31.87 48.08
N GLY A 110 39.52 30.75 48.52
CA GLY A 110 39.07 30.06 49.73
C GLY A 110 38.11 28.89 49.55
N THR A 111 38.69 27.69 49.67
CA THR A 111 38.06 26.47 50.24
C THR A 111 36.75 25.98 49.63
N SER A 112 36.85 24.93 48.83
CA SER A 112 36.06 23.73 49.12
C SER A 112 36.79 22.47 48.64
N ALA A 113 37.46 21.80 49.59
CA ALA A 113 37.82 20.38 49.43
C ALA A 113 36.61 19.52 49.04
N SER A 114 35.38 20.03 49.25
CA SER A 114 34.10 19.48 48.81
C SER A 114 33.89 19.50 47.28
N ALA A 115 34.28 20.57 46.56
CA ALA A 115 34.10 20.62 45.09
C ALA A 115 35.10 19.74 44.34
N GLU A 116 36.33 19.65 44.84
CA GLU A 116 37.36 18.75 44.30
C GLU A 116 37.06 17.28 44.61
N ALA A 117 36.45 17.00 45.78
CA ALA A 117 35.94 15.67 46.13
C ALA A 117 34.73 15.28 45.27
N ALA A 118 33.79 16.18 45.04
CA ALA A 118 32.61 15.95 44.19
C ALA A 118 32.99 15.65 42.72
N LEU A 119 33.97 16.40 42.17
CA LEU A 119 34.51 16.13 40.83
C LEU A 119 35.25 14.79 40.76
N LYS A 120 36.02 14.41 41.79
CA LYS A 120 36.67 13.09 41.85
C LYS A 120 35.67 11.95 41.97
N GLU A 121 34.56 12.17 42.67
CA GLU A 121 33.47 11.20 42.80
C GLU A 121 32.69 11.03 41.49
N GLU A 122 32.38 12.13 40.77
CA GLU A 122 31.79 12.04 39.42
C GLU A 122 32.74 11.38 38.40
N LEU A 123 34.05 11.63 38.52
CA LEU A 123 35.05 11.02 37.66
C LEU A 123 35.22 9.52 37.95
N ALA A 124 35.10 9.10 39.22
CA ALA A 124 35.04 7.70 39.60
C ALA A 124 33.76 7.02 39.09
N LYS A 125 32.59 7.67 39.25
CA LYS A 125 31.30 7.15 38.74
C LYS A 125 31.28 7.03 37.21
N SER A 126 31.84 7.99 36.50
CA SER A 126 31.95 7.92 35.03
C SER A 126 32.96 6.87 34.58
N ALA A 127 34.08 6.68 35.30
CA ALA A 127 35.00 5.57 35.03
C ALA A 127 34.32 4.20 35.23
N GLU A 128 33.53 4.03 36.30
CA GLU A 128 32.74 2.82 36.53
C GLU A 128 31.72 2.59 35.41
N GLN A 129 31.00 3.63 34.97
CA GLN A 129 30.08 3.55 33.84
C GLN A 129 30.77 3.14 32.53
N ILE A 130 31.96 3.67 32.25
CA ILE A 130 32.74 3.29 31.07
C ILE A 130 33.13 1.81 31.14
N THR A 131 33.55 1.31 32.30
CA THR A 131 33.89 -0.12 32.46
C THR A 131 32.66 -1.03 32.34
N ALA A 132 31.49 -0.58 32.82
CA ALA A 132 30.24 -1.31 32.66
C ALA A 132 29.80 -1.38 31.19
N LEU A 133 29.89 -0.26 30.46
CA LEU A 133 29.61 -0.20 29.03
C LEU A 133 30.59 -1.06 28.21
N GLN A 134 31.88 -1.05 28.55
CA GLN A 134 32.87 -1.93 27.92
C GLN A 134 32.52 -3.41 28.10
N LYS A 135 32.12 -3.81 29.32
CA LYS A 135 31.65 -5.19 29.57
C LYS A 135 30.41 -5.54 28.74
N GLN A 136 29.47 -4.61 28.59
CA GLN A 136 28.27 -4.83 27.79
C GLN A 136 28.61 -4.99 26.29
N VAL A 137 29.54 -4.17 25.77
CA VAL A 137 30.03 -4.30 24.40
C VAL A 137 30.76 -5.63 24.18
N ASP A 138 31.55 -6.08 25.15
CA ASP A 138 32.24 -7.38 25.07
C ASP A 138 31.27 -8.56 25.10
N VAL A 139 30.20 -8.48 25.91
CA VAL A 139 29.12 -9.49 25.91
C VAL A 139 28.42 -9.52 24.55
N MET A 140 28.02 -8.37 24.03
CA MET A 140 27.39 -8.28 22.70
C MET A 140 28.30 -8.80 21.59
N ARG A 141 29.60 -8.51 21.64
CA ARG A 141 30.57 -8.99 20.65
C ARG A 141 30.72 -10.52 20.72
N ARG A 142 30.68 -11.12 21.92
CA ARG A 142 30.66 -12.58 22.08
C ARG A 142 29.38 -13.22 21.55
N GLU A 143 28.22 -12.61 21.83
CA GLU A 143 26.94 -13.09 21.31
C GLU A 143 26.90 -13.03 19.77
N GLN A 144 27.40 -11.94 19.17
CA GLN A 144 27.52 -11.84 17.71
C GLN A 144 28.43 -12.94 17.13
N LEU A 145 29.54 -13.25 17.79
CA LEU A 145 30.43 -14.34 17.35
C LEU A 145 29.77 -15.72 17.46
N LEU A 146 29.00 -15.97 18.53
CA LEU A 146 28.24 -17.21 18.69
C LEU A 146 27.15 -17.36 17.61
N ILE A 147 26.43 -16.28 17.31
CA ILE A 147 25.45 -16.26 16.23
C ILE A 147 26.15 -16.55 14.89
N GLN A 148 27.30 -15.92 14.64
CA GLN A 148 28.07 -16.20 13.41
C GLN A 148 28.57 -17.65 13.33
N GLN A 149 29.03 -18.25 14.43
CA GLN A 149 29.40 -19.66 14.45
C GLN A 149 28.19 -20.56 14.18
N ASN A 150 27.06 -20.34 14.85
CA ASN A 150 25.85 -21.12 14.64
C ASN A 150 25.30 -20.99 13.20
N THR A 151 25.40 -19.79 12.61
CA THR A 151 25.06 -19.60 11.18
C THR A 151 26.02 -20.34 10.24
N ARG A 152 27.31 -20.45 10.58
CA ARG A 152 28.26 -21.26 9.79
C ARG A 152 27.99 -22.75 9.94
N GLU A 153 27.74 -23.23 11.15
CA GLU A 153 27.42 -24.64 11.41
C GLU A 153 26.11 -25.06 10.74
N SER A 154 25.08 -24.20 10.76
CA SER A 154 23.85 -24.45 10.00
C SER A 154 24.07 -24.45 8.48
N LEU A 155 24.90 -23.55 7.94
CA LEU A 155 25.26 -23.58 6.52
C LEU A 155 26.07 -24.84 6.13
N GLU A 156 26.96 -25.30 7.00
CA GLU A 156 27.74 -26.54 6.79
C GLU A 156 26.85 -27.79 6.89
N SER A 157 25.92 -27.85 7.83
CA SER A 157 24.92 -28.93 7.91
C SER A 157 24.00 -28.96 6.67
N ILE A 158 23.56 -27.81 6.17
CA ILE A 158 22.79 -27.73 4.92
C ILE A 158 23.65 -28.14 3.72
N SER A 159 24.90 -27.68 3.65
CA SER A 159 25.83 -28.04 2.57
C SER A 159 26.16 -29.52 2.55
N THR A 160 26.36 -30.15 3.71
CA THR A 160 26.60 -31.60 3.82
C THR A 160 25.37 -32.40 3.45
N THR A 161 24.18 -31.94 3.82
CA THR A 161 22.90 -32.55 3.41
C THR A 161 22.68 -32.44 1.89
N LEU A 162 23.07 -31.33 1.27
CA LEU A 162 23.01 -31.13 -0.20
C LEU A 162 24.05 -31.93 -0.98
N LYS A 163 25.27 -32.10 -0.42
CA LYS A 163 26.34 -32.86 -1.07
C LYS A 163 26.16 -34.38 -0.98
N ASN A 164 25.29 -34.84 -0.09
CA ASN A 164 25.05 -36.27 0.13
C ASN A 164 23.56 -36.59 -0.15
N PRO A 165 23.17 -36.84 -1.41
CA PRO A 165 21.77 -37.09 -1.80
C PRO A 165 21.16 -38.35 -1.17
N GLN A 166 21.92 -39.15 -0.40
CA GLN A 166 21.42 -40.28 0.38
C GLN A 166 20.90 -39.93 1.79
N LEU A 167 21.12 -38.70 2.29
CA LEU A 167 20.51 -38.22 3.54
C LEU A 167 19.22 -37.41 3.31
N VAL A 168 18.80 -37.25 2.06
CA VAL A 168 17.46 -36.77 1.74
C VAL A 168 16.49 -37.89 2.16
N PRO A 169 15.52 -37.64 3.06
CA PRO A 169 14.50 -38.65 3.34
C PRO A 169 13.85 -39.03 2.00
N PRO A 170 13.73 -40.33 1.68
CA PRO A 170 13.31 -40.77 0.37
C PRO A 170 11.93 -40.16 0.04
N PRO A 171 11.71 -39.66 -1.19
CA PRO A 171 10.37 -39.30 -1.61
C PRO A 171 9.50 -40.54 -1.49
N VAL A 172 8.41 -40.42 -0.72
CA VAL A 172 7.44 -41.50 -0.51
C VAL A 172 6.92 -41.92 -1.87
N SER A 173 7.38 -43.07 -2.35
CA SER A 173 6.85 -43.65 -3.59
C SER A 173 5.39 -44.04 -3.33
N PRO A 174 4.44 -43.71 -4.23
CA PRO A 174 3.06 -44.14 -4.06
C PRO A 174 3.01 -45.66 -4.15
N VAL A 175 2.77 -46.31 -3.02
CA VAL A 175 2.56 -47.76 -2.96
C VAL A 175 1.24 -48.06 -3.66
N VAL A 176 1.35 -48.68 -4.84
CA VAL A 176 0.23 -49.36 -5.49
C VAL A 176 -0.16 -50.55 -4.60
N GLY A 177 -1.36 -50.51 -4.01
CA GLY A 177 -1.85 -51.54 -3.09
C GLY A 177 -3.38 -51.59 -3.03
N GLN A 178 -3.91 -52.62 -3.70
CA GLN A 178 -5.25 -53.25 -3.73
C GLN A 178 -6.44 -52.72 -2.92
N PRO A 179 -7.67 -52.77 -3.48
CA PRO A 179 -8.91 -52.36 -2.83
C PRO A 179 -9.38 -53.39 -1.78
N GLY A 180 -9.73 -52.93 -0.57
CA GLY A 180 -10.59 -53.70 0.34
C GLY A 180 -10.14 -53.91 1.78
N ILE A 181 -9.04 -53.32 2.27
CA ILE A 181 -8.63 -53.43 3.68
C ILE A 181 -8.62 -52.03 4.32
N PRO A 182 -9.44 -51.75 5.35
CA PRO A 182 -9.36 -50.49 6.07
C PRO A 182 -8.10 -50.51 6.95
N ARG A 183 -7.07 -49.78 6.54
CA ARG A 183 -5.99 -49.38 7.44
C ARG A 183 -6.19 -47.92 7.80
N MET A 184 -6.75 -47.67 8.97
CA MET A 184 -6.54 -46.40 9.65
C MET A 184 -5.06 -46.28 9.94
N ALA A 185 -4.40 -45.36 9.25
CA ALA A 185 -3.22 -44.68 9.73
C ALA A 185 -3.31 -43.26 9.19
N ASP A 186 -4.03 -42.43 9.95
CA ASP A 186 -3.79 -40.99 10.03
C ASP A 186 -2.28 -40.76 10.20
N VAL A 187 -1.53 -40.67 9.12
CA VAL A 187 -0.24 -39.99 9.13
C VAL A 187 -0.52 -38.60 8.57
N LYS A 188 -1.27 -37.82 9.35
CA LYS A 188 -1.07 -36.38 9.34
C LYS A 188 0.39 -36.24 9.79
N PRO A 189 1.32 -35.71 8.97
CA PRO A 189 2.68 -35.51 9.44
C PRO A 189 2.56 -34.74 10.76
N GLU A 190 3.12 -35.28 11.84
CA GLU A 190 3.27 -34.54 13.10
C GLU A 190 4.26 -33.42 12.80
N ILE A 191 3.74 -32.35 12.22
CA ILE A 191 4.45 -31.09 12.03
C ILE A 191 4.80 -30.67 13.44
N SER A 192 6.09 -30.67 13.78
CA SER A 192 6.51 -30.19 15.09
C SER A 192 6.02 -28.74 15.27
N PRO A 193 5.73 -28.28 16.50
CA PRO A 193 5.28 -26.91 16.71
C PRO A 193 6.24 -25.87 16.08
N THR A 194 7.55 -26.15 16.10
CA THR A 194 8.58 -25.36 15.43
C THR A 194 8.48 -25.36 13.89
N GLN A 195 8.13 -26.50 13.27
CA GLN A 195 7.89 -26.56 11.83
C GLN A 195 6.60 -25.83 11.44
N GLN A 196 5.58 -25.87 12.29
CA GLN A 196 4.33 -25.16 12.06
C GLN A 196 4.55 -23.65 12.10
N GLU A 197 5.32 -23.15 13.06
CA GLU A 197 5.73 -21.74 13.12
C GLU A 197 6.53 -21.33 11.88
N PHE A 198 7.45 -22.17 11.41
CA PHE A 198 8.23 -21.89 10.20
C PHE A 198 7.36 -21.83 8.94
N ILE A 199 6.38 -22.74 8.82
CA ILE A 199 5.41 -22.73 7.71
C ILE A 199 4.60 -21.43 7.75
N ILE A 200 4.08 -21.04 8.92
CA ILE A 200 3.32 -19.78 9.07
C ILE A 200 4.19 -18.58 8.69
N LEU A 201 5.45 -18.53 9.16
CA LEU A 201 6.36 -17.44 8.83
C LEU A 201 6.64 -17.37 7.32
N LYS A 202 6.83 -18.53 6.68
CA LYS A 202 7.02 -18.61 5.23
C LYS A 202 5.80 -18.14 4.45
N GLU A 203 4.60 -18.54 4.84
CA GLU A 203 3.37 -18.07 4.18
C GLU A 203 3.18 -16.56 4.39
N ARG A 204 3.46 -16.03 5.59
CA ARG A 204 3.43 -14.57 5.82
C ARG A 204 4.43 -13.82 4.94
N ASN A 205 5.65 -14.34 4.78
CA ASN A 205 6.64 -13.74 3.89
C ASN A 205 6.18 -13.75 2.42
N ARG A 206 5.43 -14.77 1.98
CA ARG A 206 4.83 -14.78 0.64
C ARG A 206 3.79 -13.67 0.46
N LEU A 207 2.95 -13.43 1.47
CA LEU A 207 1.98 -12.32 1.43
C LEU A 207 2.69 -10.96 1.28
N THR A 208 3.77 -10.75 2.03
CA THR A 208 4.59 -9.53 1.89
C THR A 208 5.19 -9.41 0.51
N GLN A 209 5.67 -10.52 -0.09
CA GLN A 209 6.19 -10.52 -1.48
C GLN A 209 5.12 -10.13 -2.50
N TYR A 210 3.90 -10.64 -2.39
CA TYR A 210 2.81 -10.25 -3.30
C TYR A 210 2.46 -8.78 -3.16
N ALA A 211 2.44 -8.25 -1.94
CA ALA A 211 2.23 -6.82 -1.73
C ALA A 211 3.37 -5.98 -2.28
N ASP A 212 4.63 -6.38 -2.07
CA ASP A 212 5.80 -5.68 -2.64
C ASP A 212 5.77 -5.72 -4.17
N GLU A 213 5.38 -6.85 -4.77
CA GLU A 213 5.24 -7.00 -6.22
C GLU A 213 4.16 -6.06 -6.76
N ALA A 214 2.97 -6.03 -6.15
CA ALA A 214 1.91 -5.09 -6.52
C ALA A 214 2.38 -3.64 -6.40
N ILE A 215 3.07 -3.30 -5.30
CA ILE A 215 3.60 -1.96 -5.06
C ILE A 215 4.63 -1.59 -6.11
N ALA A 216 5.55 -2.50 -6.45
CA ALA A 216 6.69 -2.25 -7.31
C ALA A 216 6.33 -2.22 -8.80
N THR A 217 5.38 -3.05 -9.23
CA THR A 217 4.99 -3.20 -10.63
C THR A 217 3.71 -2.45 -10.99
N GLY A 218 2.82 -2.20 -10.02
CA GLY A 218 1.48 -1.70 -10.31
C GLY A 218 0.55 -2.78 -10.92
N ASN A 219 0.93 -4.06 -10.89
CA ASN A 219 0.10 -5.13 -11.44
C ASN A 219 -1.05 -5.50 -10.50
N ARG A 220 -2.20 -5.84 -11.08
CA ARG A 220 -3.41 -6.25 -10.35
C ARG A 220 -3.31 -7.65 -9.75
N ARG A 221 -2.70 -8.59 -10.47
CA ARG A 221 -2.70 -10.01 -10.09
C ARG A 221 -2.18 -10.28 -8.68
N PRO A 222 -1.05 -9.70 -8.22
CA PRO A 222 -0.58 -9.95 -6.85
C PRO A 222 -1.56 -9.42 -5.79
N LEU A 223 -2.30 -8.34 -6.09
CA LEU A 223 -3.33 -7.82 -5.20
C LEU A 223 -4.56 -8.75 -5.13
N GLU A 224 -4.95 -9.37 -6.25
CA GLU A 224 -6.03 -10.36 -6.28
C GLU A 224 -5.67 -11.61 -5.48
N VAL A 225 -4.43 -12.08 -5.57
CA VAL A 225 -3.94 -13.21 -4.77
C VAL A 225 -4.08 -12.92 -3.28
N LEU A 226 -3.77 -11.70 -2.82
CA LEU A 226 -4.00 -11.31 -1.42
C LEU A 226 -5.48 -11.39 -1.03
N VAL A 227 -6.39 -11.00 -1.94
CA VAL A 227 -7.83 -11.14 -1.71
C VAL A 227 -8.26 -12.61 -1.69
N GLU A 228 -7.69 -13.47 -2.53
CA GLU A 228 -7.91 -14.92 -2.51
C GLU A 228 -7.52 -15.50 -1.13
N TYR A 229 -6.36 -15.11 -0.58
CA TYR A 229 -5.94 -15.52 0.77
C TYR A 229 -6.85 -15.00 1.89
N MET A 230 -7.42 -13.80 1.74
CA MET A 230 -8.42 -13.30 2.70
C MET A 230 -9.73 -14.08 2.64
N ARG A 231 -10.05 -14.71 1.50
CA ARG A 231 -11.30 -15.45 1.31
C ARG A 231 -11.16 -16.95 1.55
N ASP A 232 -9.94 -17.47 1.66
CA ASP A 232 -9.70 -18.90 1.81
C ASP A 232 -10.14 -19.40 3.21
N PRO A 233 -11.22 -20.22 3.30
CA PRO A 233 -11.69 -20.74 4.58
C PRO A 233 -10.72 -21.76 5.20
N GLN A 234 -9.76 -22.28 4.44
CA GLN A 234 -8.78 -23.27 4.93
C GLN A 234 -7.60 -22.61 5.65
N LEU A 235 -7.39 -21.29 5.48
CA LEU A 235 -6.25 -20.55 6.01
C LEU A 235 -6.66 -19.34 6.88
N PRO A 236 -7.51 -19.52 7.91
CA PRO A 236 -8.02 -18.39 8.70
C PRO A 236 -6.91 -17.63 9.45
N HIS A 237 -5.80 -18.29 9.76
CA HIS A 237 -4.64 -17.68 10.43
C HIS A 237 -3.85 -16.70 9.55
N LEU A 238 -4.09 -16.70 8.23
CA LEU A 238 -3.47 -15.76 7.29
C LEU A 238 -4.38 -14.58 6.93
N HIS A 239 -5.67 -14.63 7.30
CA HIS A 239 -6.66 -13.62 6.96
C HIS A 239 -6.18 -12.19 7.31
N ASP A 240 -5.86 -11.96 8.58
CA ASP A 240 -5.48 -10.62 9.06
C ASP A 240 -4.15 -10.15 8.48
N ALA A 241 -3.23 -11.10 8.23
CA ALA A 241 -1.95 -10.79 7.59
C ALA A 241 -2.15 -10.38 6.12
N ALA A 242 -2.97 -11.13 5.38
CA ALA A 242 -3.31 -10.82 4.00
C ALA A 242 -4.06 -9.50 3.89
N GLN A 243 -4.98 -9.22 4.82
CA GLN A 243 -5.70 -7.94 4.89
C GLN A 243 -4.74 -6.76 5.17
N ALA A 244 -3.78 -6.91 6.08
CA ALA A 244 -2.80 -5.88 6.36
C ALA A 244 -1.92 -5.58 5.14
N GLU A 245 -1.45 -6.62 4.44
CA GLU A 245 -0.63 -6.49 3.23
C GLU A 245 -1.43 -5.91 2.05
N PHE A 246 -2.69 -6.31 1.88
CA PHE A 246 -3.61 -5.72 0.91
C PHE A 246 -3.77 -4.22 1.16
N MET A 247 -4.03 -3.82 2.40
CA MET A 247 -4.18 -2.41 2.76
C MET A 247 -2.88 -1.61 2.57
N ARG A 248 -1.72 -2.23 2.78
CA ARG A 248 -0.41 -1.63 2.49
C ARG A 248 -0.26 -1.36 0.99
N ALA A 249 -0.54 -2.36 0.16
CA ALA A 249 -0.45 -2.23 -1.30
C ALA A 249 -1.43 -1.18 -1.85
N VAL A 250 -2.69 -1.21 -1.41
CA VAL A 250 -3.72 -0.24 -1.83
C VAL A 250 -3.33 1.20 -1.46
N ARG A 251 -2.84 1.43 -0.23
CA ARG A 251 -2.38 2.76 0.20
C ARG A 251 -1.19 3.24 -0.61
N ALA A 252 -0.24 2.36 -0.91
CA ALA A 252 0.90 2.71 -1.75
C ALA A 252 0.46 3.11 -3.15
N VAL A 253 -0.40 2.33 -3.82
CA VAL A 253 -0.94 2.65 -5.15
C VAL A 253 -1.69 3.98 -5.15
N GLN A 254 -2.43 4.28 -4.08
CA GLN A 254 -3.16 5.54 -3.96
C GLN A 254 -2.22 6.77 -3.90
N ILE A 255 -1.03 6.62 -3.31
CA ILE A 255 -0.07 7.71 -3.11
C ILE A 255 0.93 7.81 -4.27
N LEU A 256 1.34 6.67 -4.83
CA LEU A 256 2.32 6.61 -5.90
C LEU A 256 1.73 7.16 -7.20
N GLN A 257 2.52 8.00 -7.87
CA GLN A 257 2.31 8.43 -9.25
C GLN A 257 3.49 7.89 -10.05
N ARG A 258 3.22 6.87 -10.88
CA ARG A 258 4.21 6.18 -11.70
C ARG A 258 4.29 6.77 -13.09
N GLU A 259 3.20 7.39 -13.52
CA GLU A 259 3.07 8.07 -14.79
C GLU A 259 3.95 9.34 -14.83
N GLU A 260 4.54 9.60 -16.00
CA GLU A 260 5.24 10.87 -16.21
C GLU A 260 4.23 12.02 -16.29
N PRO A 261 4.39 13.11 -15.50
CA PRO A 261 3.44 14.23 -15.48
C PRO A 261 3.22 14.92 -16.83
N GLY A 262 4.14 14.73 -17.78
CA GLY A 262 4.10 15.30 -19.13
C GLY A 262 3.86 14.28 -20.23
N TYR A 263 3.43 13.06 -19.91
CA TYR A 263 3.19 12.03 -20.92
C TYR A 263 2.07 12.44 -21.88
N HIS A 264 2.37 12.36 -23.18
CA HIS A 264 1.46 12.62 -24.29
C HIS A 264 1.25 11.35 -25.10
N LEU A 265 0.07 11.20 -25.72
CA LEU A 265 -0.18 10.06 -26.58
C LEU A 265 0.75 10.16 -27.81
N PRO A 266 1.39 9.05 -28.23
CA PRO A 266 2.10 9.00 -29.50
C PRO A 266 1.07 8.94 -30.64
N VAL A 267 0.37 10.05 -30.89
CA VAL A 267 -0.76 10.16 -31.83
C VAL A 267 -0.39 9.69 -33.23
N ALA A 268 0.82 10.06 -33.71
CA ALA A 268 1.29 9.67 -35.03
C ALA A 268 1.55 8.16 -35.20
N GLU A 269 1.81 7.45 -34.10
CA GLU A 269 2.02 6.00 -34.09
C GLU A 269 0.71 5.24 -33.91
N LEU A 270 -0.17 5.76 -33.04
CA LEU A 270 -1.45 5.14 -32.69
C LEU A 270 -2.53 5.38 -33.76
N PHE A 271 -2.49 6.52 -34.44
CA PHE A 271 -3.49 6.92 -35.42
C PHE A 271 -2.84 7.25 -36.76
N LYS A 272 -3.35 6.63 -37.83
CA LYS A 272 -2.90 6.88 -39.21
C LYS A 272 -3.58 8.10 -39.84
N ASP A 273 -4.53 8.71 -39.14
CA ASP A 273 -5.33 9.82 -39.62
C ASP A 273 -4.58 11.14 -39.46
N SER A 274 -4.24 11.79 -40.58
CA SER A 274 -3.50 13.05 -40.61
C SER A 274 -4.25 14.25 -40.00
N SER A 275 -5.53 14.08 -39.67
CA SER A 275 -6.35 15.10 -39.01
C SER A 275 -6.11 15.18 -37.50
N ILE A 276 -5.58 14.12 -36.88
CA ILE A 276 -5.30 14.08 -35.44
C ILE A 276 -3.85 14.51 -35.25
N ARG A 277 -3.63 15.69 -34.70
CA ARG A 277 -2.27 16.24 -34.50
C ARG A 277 -1.84 16.11 -33.04
N ASP A 278 -2.76 16.39 -32.13
CA ASP A 278 -2.53 16.35 -30.69
C ASP A 278 -3.52 15.41 -29.98
N ASP A 279 -3.20 15.01 -28.74
CA ASP A 279 -4.06 14.20 -27.86
C ASP A 279 -5.50 14.74 -27.75
N ALA A 280 -5.65 16.06 -27.84
CA ALA A 280 -6.93 16.75 -27.70
C ALA A 280 -7.84 16.60 -28.92
N ASP A 281 -7.28 16.26 -30.08
CA ASP A 281 -8.02 16.05 -31.32
C ASP A 281 -8.57 14.62 -31.43
N VAL A 282 -8.16 13.72 -30.53
CA VAL A 282 -8.57 12.31 -30.57
C VAL A 282 -10.05 12.21 -30.17
N PRO A 283 -10.91 11.63 -31.03
CA PRO A 283 -12.33 11.53 -30.73
C PRO A 283 -12.57 10.54 -29.57
N PRO A 284 -13.59 10.78 -28.71
CA PRO A 284 -13.86 9.92 -27.56
C PRO A 284 -14.09 8.44 -27.91
N GLU A 285 -14.65 8.12 -29.09
CA GLU A 285 -14.84 6.72 -29.51
C GLU A 285 -13.50 5.99 -29.72
N ALA A 286 -12.49 6.70 -30.23
CA ALA A 286 -11.15 6.16 -30.41
C ALA A 286 -10.43 5.98 -29.07
N LEU A 287 -10.61 6.93 -28.15
CA LEU A 287 -10.11 6.83 -26.77
C LEU A 287 -10.70 5.61 -26.04
N LEU A 288 -12.01 5.36 -26.16
CA LEU A 288 -12.63 4.19 -25.54
C LEU A 288 -12.07 2.87 -26.08
N LYS A 289 -11.76 2.79 -27.38
CA LYS A 289 -11.10 1.62 -27.97
C LYS A 289 -9.68 1.42 -27.44
N LEU A 290 -8.90 2.50 -27.29
CA LEU A 290 -7.56 2.42 -26.71
C LEU A 290 -7.60 1.99 -25.23
N LEU A 291 -8.59 2.46 -24.46
CA LEU A 291 -8.75 2.04 -23.07
C LEU A 291 -9.09 0.55 -22.95
N ALA A 292 -9.88 0.01 -23.89
CA ALA A 292 -10.24 -1.40 -23.95
C ALA A 292 -9.11 -2.31 -24.45
N ASP A 293 -8.06 -1.76 -25.05
CA ASP A 293 -6.94 -2.53 -25.60
C ASP A 293 -5.83 -2.73 -24.56
N TYR A 294 -5.88 -3.88 -23.88
CA TYR A 294 -4.88 -4.25 -22.88
C TYR A 294 -3.48 -4.54 -23.43
N GLN A 295 -3.32 -4.63 -24.77
CA GLN A 295 -2.00 -4.75 -25.40
C GLN A 295 -1.27 -3.41 -25.46
N GLN A 296 -1.98 -2.29 -25.34
CA GLN A 296 -1.33 -0.98 -25.26
C GLN A 296 -0.50 -0.87 -23.97
N PRO A 297 0.53 0.00 -23.96
CA PRO A 297 1.22 0.37 -22.73
C PRO A 297 0.22 0.93 -21.70
N TRP A 298 0.47 0.69 -20.42
CA TRP A 298 -0.42 1.17 -19.36
C TRP A 298 -0.41 2.70 -19.29
N GLU A 299 0.69 3.35 -19.67
CA GLU A 299 0.84 4.81 -19.75
C GLU A 299 -0.14 5.43 -20.76
N VAL A 300 -0.30 4.77 -21.92
CA VAL A 300 -1.29 5.15 -22.94
C VAL A 300 -2.69 5.09 -22.35
N ARG A 301 -3.04 3.99 -21.67
CA ARG A 301 -4.37 3.82 -21.06
C ARG A 301 -4.63 4.79 -19.90
N VAL A 302 -3.62 5.07 -19.06
CA VAL A 302 -3.71 6.12 -18.03
C VAL A 302 -3.98 7.48 -18.66
N ARG A 303 -3.26 7.84 -19.72
CA ARG A 303 -3.46 9.11 -20.44
C ARG A 303 -4.86 9.19 -21.03
N VAL A 304 -5.35 8.09 -21.60
CA VAL A 304 -6.72 7.99 -22.10
C VAL A 304 -7.76 8.26 -21.01
N CYS A 305 -7.59 7.75 -19.77
CA CYS A 305 -8.50 8.06 -18.67
C CYS A 305 -8.61 9.57 -18.40
N PHE A 306 -7.50 10.33 -18.48
CA PHE A 306 -7.51 11.79 -18.32
C PHE A 306 -8.25 12.49 -19.46
N LEU A 307 -8.05 12.06 -20.71
CA LEU A 307 -8.71 12.66 -21.87
C LEU A 307 -10.21 12.38 -21.87
N LEU A 308 -10.61 11.20 -21.38
CA LEU A 308 -12.02 10.83 -21.23
C LEU A 308 -12.77 11.66 -20.17
N LEU A 309 -12.12 12.53 -19.38
CA LEU A 309 -12.81 13.47 -18.49
C LEU A 309 -13.77 14.39 -19.26
N GLY A 310 -13.37 14.85 -20.45
CA GLY A 310 -14.17 15.72 -21.29
C GLY A 310 -15.18 15.01 -22.19
N SER A 311 -15.20 13.67 -22.19
CA SER A 311 -16.05 12.89 -23.10
C SER A 311 -17.54 13.12 -22.85
N THR A 312 -18.30 13.40 -23.90
CA THR A 312 -19.75 13.51 -23.87
C THR A 312 -20.46 12.18 -24.12
N LEU A 313 -19.73 11.11 -24.42
CA LEU A 313 -20.32 9.80 -24.72
C LEU A 313 -20.94 9.16 -23.48
N PRO A 314 -22.18 8.63 -23.57
CA PRO A 314 -22.88 8.01 -22.44
C PRO A 314 -22.18 6.73 -21.95
N GLU A 315 -21.56 5.99 -22.87
CA GLU A 315 -20.86 4.73 -22.58
C GLU A 315 -19.56 4.92 -21.79
N THR A 316 -19.04 6.16 -21.68
CA THR A 316 -17.76 6.45 -21.02
C THR A 316 -17.74 5.94 -19.58
N ASN A 317 -18.82 6.17 -18.82
CA ASN A 317 -18.85 5.79 -17.41
C ASN A 317 -18.82 4.26 -17.26
N ALA A 318 -19.57 3.52 -18.09
CA ALA A 318 -19.57 2.07 -18.10
C ALA A 318 -18.18 1.51 -18.43
N GLN A 319 -17.50 2.09 -19.43
CA GLN A 319 -16.15 1.65 -19.81
C GLN A 319 -15.10 1.97 -18.74
N LEU A 320 -15.20 3.13 -18.06
CA LEU A 320 -14.34 3.45 -16.92
C LEU A 320 -14.56 2.46 -15.78
N ILE A 321 -15.81 2.14 -15.44
CA ILE A 321 -16.14 1.13 -14.42
C ILE A 321 -15.54 -0.23 -14.79
N LYS A 322 -15.70 -0.66 -16.04
CA LYS A 322 -15.07 -1.89 -16.54
C LYS A 322 -13.54 -1.87 -16.36
N SER A 323 -12.90 -0.75 -16.67
CA SER A 323 -11.45 -0.60 -16.51
C SER A 323 -11.00 -0.63 -15.03
N ILE A 324 -11.80 -0.07 -14.11
CA ILE A 324 -11.53 -0.18 -12.67
C ILE A 324 -11.54 -1.64 -12.21
N LYS A 325 -12.44 -2.45 -12.78
CA LYS A 325 -12.63 -3.87 -12.44
C LYS A 325 -11.58 -4.80 -13.06
N GLU A 326 -11.27 -4.60 -14.33
CA GLU A 326 -10.63 -5.62 -15.16
C GLU A 326 -9.23 -5.22 -15.66
N ASP A 327 -8.85 -3.94 -15.59
CA ASP A 327 -7.54 -3.55 -16.15
C ASP A 327 -6.40 -4.21 -15.36
N PRO A 328 -5.42 -4.84 -16.05
CA PRO A 328 -4.29 -5.51 -15.41
C PRO A 328 -3.38 -4.54 -14.65
N SER A 329 -3.40 -3.25 -14.99
CA SER A 329 -2.65 -2.20 -14.29
C SER A 329 -3.52 -1.51 -13.24
N LEU A 330 -3.05 -1.52 -11.99
CA LEU A 330 -3.63 -0.78 -10.88
C LEU A 330 -3.54 0.74 -11.08
N ASP A 331 -2.55 1.23 -11.83
CA ASP A 331 -2.45 2.65 -12.18
C ASP A 331 -3.56 3.06 -13.14
N VAL A 332 -3.87 2.24 -14.14
CA VAL A 332 -5.01 2.48 -15.04
C VAL A 332 -6.31 2.42 -14.25
N ALA A 333 -6.51 1.40 -13.40
CA ALA A 333 -7.70 1.29 -12.56
C ALA A 333 -7.87 2.50 -11.62
N LYS A 334 -6.78 2.97 -11.00
CA LYS A 334 -6.76 4.18 -10.15
C LYS A 334 -7.19 5.41 -10.94
N HIS A 335 -6.62 5.63 -12.12
CA HIS A 335 -6.94 6.79 -12.95
C HIS A 335 -8.34 6.71 -13.56
N ALA A 336 -8.81 5.52 -13.92
CA ALA A 336 -10.18 5.31 -14.35
C ALA A 336 -11.18 5.66 -13.23
N GLN A 337 -10.89 5.29 -11.99
CA GLN A 337 -11.71 5.69 -10.84
C GLN A 337 -11.68 7.20 -10.63
N LEU A 338 -10.51 7.83 -10.64
CA LEU A 338 -10.40 9.29 -10.51
C LEU A 338 -11.18 10.01 -11.62
N ALA A 339 -11.11 9.51 -12.85
CA ALA A 339 -11.84 10.07 -13.99
C ALA A 339 -13.36 9.93 -13.79
N LEU A 340 -13.82 8.76 -13.36
CA LEU A 340 -15.23 8.52 -13.05
C LEU A 340 -15.71 9.48 -11.95
N GLU A 341 -15.00 9.54 -10.83
CA GLU A 341 -15.34 10.39 -9.67
C GLU A 341 -15.46 11.87 -10.05
N GLN A 342 -14.55 12.37 -10.89
CA GLN A 342 -14.60 13.75 -11.38
C GLN A 342 -15.80 14.00 -12.29
N ARG A 343 -16.12 13.06 -13.18
CA ARG A 343 -17.28 13.16 -14.09
C ARG A 343 -18.59 13.18 -13.32
N ILE A 344 -18.73 12.33 -12.31
CA ILE A 344 -19.98 12.15 -11.55
C ILE A 344 -20.06 13.02 -10.30
N LYS A 345 -18.97 13.71 -9.93
CA LYS A 345 -18.83 14.55 -8.73
C LYS A 345 -19.12 13.82 -7.42
N LYS A 346 -18.79 12.53 -7.35
CA LYS A 346 -18.92 11.68 -6.16
C LYS A 346 -17.59 10.96 -5.93
N ARG A 347 -17.17 10.86 -4.67
CA ARG A 347 -15.97 10.14 -4.25
C ARG A 347 -16.32 8.73 -3.81
N PHE A 348 -15.49 7.77 -4.15
CA PHE A 348 -15.54 6.42 -3.62
C PHE A 348 -14.25 6.10 -2.88
N ARG A 349 -14.27 5.04 -2.08
CA ARG A 349 -13.03 4.46 -1.60
C ARG A 349 -12.29 3.83 -2.78
N ILE A 350 -10.96 3.91 -2.78
CA ILE A 350 -10.14 3.35 -3.85
C ILE A 350 -10.42 1.85 -4.01
N PHE A 351 -10.70 1.42 -5.24
CA PHE A 351 -11.05 0.04 -5.61
C PHE A 351 -12.28 -0.54 -4.89
N ASP A 352 -13.19 0.29 -4.39
CA ASP A 352 -14.49 -0.15 -3.85
C ASP A 352 -15.49 -0.41 -4.98
N ILE A 353 -15.23 -1.48 -5.73
CA ILE A 353 -16.03 -1.90 -6.89
C ILE A 353 -17.51 -2.08 -6.52
N PRO A 354 -17.89 -2.76 -5.41
CA PRO A 354 -19.30 -2.93 -5.06
C PRO A 354 -20.06 -1.62 -4.89
N ALA A 355 -19.48 -0.64 -4.20
CA ALA A 355 -20.11 0.66 -4.00
C ALA A 355 -20.26 1.45 -5.31
N ILE A 356 -19.30 1.32 -6.23
CA ILE A 356 -19.34 1.93 -7.56
C ILE A 356 -20.46 1.30 -8.40
N GLU A 357 -20.57 -0.03 -8.40
CA GLU A 357 -21.60 -0.75 -9.16
C GLU A 357 -23.01 -0.52 -8.62
N GLU A 358 -23.18 -0.52 -7.30
CA GLU A 358 -24.46 -0.22 -6.67
C GLU A 358 -24.93 1.19 -7.04
N TRP A 359 -24.02 2.17 -6.99
CA TRP A 359 -24.31 3.51 -7.45
C TRP A 359 -24.66 3.53 -8.94
N PHE A 360 -23.90 2.85 -9.79
CA PHE A 360 -24.15 2.84 -11.24
C PHE A 360 -25.54 2.26 -11.57
N LYS A 361 -25.89 1.12 -10.97
CA LYS A 361 -27.22 0.51 -11.07
C LYS A 361 -28.34 1.42 -10.58
N SER A 362 -28.07 2.28 -9.59
CA SER A 362 -29.07 3.26 -9.10
C SER A 362 -29.37 4.38 -10.11
N GLN A 363 -28.50 4.61 -11.10
CA GLN A 363 -28.68 5.64 -12.14
C GLN A 363 -29.41 5.10 -13.39
N GLU A 364 -29.50 3.78 -13.56
CA GLU A 364 -30.24 3.13 -14.65
C GLU A 364 -31.75 3.01 -14.37
N LYS A 365 -32.18 3.36 -13.14
CA LYS A 365 -33.57 3.49 -12.72
C LYS A 365 -34.03 4.94 -12.84
#